data_AF-A0A2N5GB51-F1
#
_entry.id   AF-A0A2N5GB51-F1
#
_cell.length_a   1.000
_cell.length_b   1.000
_cell.length_c   1.000
_cell.angle_alpha   90.00
_cell.angle_beta   90.00
_cell.angle_gamma   90.00
#
_symmetry.space_group_name_H-M   'P 1'
#
loop_
_entity.id
_entity.type
_entity.pdbx_description
1 polymer ?
#
loop_
_entity_poly.entity_id
_entity_poly.type
_entity_poly.pdbx_seq_one_letter_code
_entity_poly.pdbx_strand_id
1 'polypeptide(L)'
;MNEYELKAYEEVLDWRRKILKKSGMLNRISKKVQTKVNHLIPEKAHQIITDSIKNMVKATLTGSNITTKKQQANGLSLEEKDALFDKKLVLYRKTAAIEGAGTGAGGIFLGLADFPLLLTIKMKFLFEAASIYGFSTNLYEERLFILYTFQLAFSSDEQKRETLDIIENWDERRKTVAEMDWREFQQEYRDYIDFIKMLQLIPGIGAVVGAYANYNLLDHLGEVAKNAYRLRLLRTPPLS
;
A
#
# COMPACT_ATOMS: atom_id res chain seq x y z
N MET A 1 9.12 -1.09 26.58
CA MET A 1 9.65 -0.43 25.37
C MET A 1 11.07 0.02 25.65
N ASN A 2 12.01 -0.26 24.76
CA ASN A 2 13.35 0.32 24.79
C ASN A 2 13.38 1.74 24.16
N GLU A 3 14.54 2.40 24.18
CA GLU A 3 14.70 3.76 23.62
C GLU A 3 14.30 3.85 22.13
N TYR A 4 14.65 2.82 21.34
CA TYR A 4 14.26 2.75 19.94
C TYR A 4 12.75 2.61 19.76
N GLU A 5 12.11 1.74 20.54
CA GLU A 5 10.66 1.52 20.49
C GLU A 5 9.87 2.76 20.90
N LEU A 6 10.37 3.55 21.86
CA LEU A 6 9.78 4.84 22.23
C LEU A 6 9.85 5.83 21.07
N LYS A 7 11.03 5.97 20.44
CA LYS A 7 11.19 6.82 19.26
C LYS A 7 10.29 6.36 18.11
N ALA A 8 10.24 5.06 17.83
CA ALA A 8 9.39 4.50 16.79
C ALA A 8 7.89 4.76 17.09
N TYR A 9 7.50 4.74 18.35
CA TYR A 9 6.14 5.08 18.77
C TYR A 9 5.82 6.56 18.53
N GLU A 10 6.73 7.48 18.85
CA GLU A 10 6.58 8.91 18.55
C GLU A 10 6.46 9.16 17.04
N GLU A 11 7.31 8.51 16.24
CA GLU A 11 7.25 8.56 14.76
C GLU A 11 5.87 8.10 14.24
N VAL A 12 5.32 7.04 14.82
CA VAL A 12 3.99 6.52 14.49
C VAL A 12 2.90 7.55 14.83
N LEU A 13 2.99 8.22 15.98
CA LEU A 13 2.02 9.26 16.37
C LEU A 13 2.08 10.49 15.46
N ASP A 14 3.27 10.91 15.05
CA ASP A 14 3.47 11.99 14.09
C ASP A 14 2.91 11.62 12.72
N TRP A 15 3.22 10.42 12.23
CA TRP A 15 2.66 9.88 10.99
C TRP A 15 1.13 9.82 11.02
N ARG A 16 0.55 9.35 12.13
CA ARG A 16 -0.90 9.31 12.34
C ARG A 16 -1.53 10.70 12.21
N ARG A 17 -0.91 11.73 12.81
CA ARG A 17 -1.38 13.12 12.67
C ARG A 17 -1.27 13.61 11.22
N LYS A 18 -0.19 13.26 10.52
CA LYS A 18 0.05 13.63 9.11
C LYS A 18 -0.97 12.98 8.17
N ILE A 19 -1.26 11.69 8.32
CA ILE A 19 -2.16 10.96 7.42
C ILE A 19 -3.64 11.36 7.60
N LEU A 20 -4.03 11.83 8.79
CA LEU A 20 -5.40 12.30 9.08
C LEU A 20 -5.65 13.76 8.68
N LYS A 21 -4.58 14.54 8.43
CA LYS A 21 -4.68 15.96 8.08
C LYS A 21 -5.37 16.12 6.72
N LYS A 22 -6.47 16.88 6.69
CA LYS A 22 -7.18 17.20 5.44
C LYS A 22 -6.24 17.89 4.46
N SER A 23 -6.13 17.37 3.24
CA SER A 23 -5.50 18.09 2.13
C SER A 23 -6.41 19.26 1.72
N GLY A 24 -6.21 20.42 2.35
CA GLY A 24 -7.16 21.55 2.29
C GLY A 24 -7.47 22.09 0.88
N MET A 25 -6.56 21.95 -0.09
CA MET A 25 -6.73 22.44 -1.47
C MET A 25 -6.99 21.33 -2.51
N LEU A 26 -6.54 20.10 -2.23
CA LEU A 26 -6.57 18.97 -3.17
C LEU A 26 -7.91 18.21 -3.16
N ASN A 27 -8.60 18.17 -2.01
CA ASN A 27 -9.91 17.53 -1.86
C ASN A 27 -10.98 18.08 -2.84
N ARG A 28 -10.89 19.36 -3.21
CA ARG A 28 -11.85 20.01 -4.12
C ARG A 28 -11.63 19.64 -5.58
N ILE A 29 -10.42 19.17 -5.93
CA ILE A 29 -10.05 18.71 -7.27
C ILE A 29 -10.31 17.20 -7.40
N SER A 30 -10.00 16.41 -6.36
CA SER A 30 -10.32 14.98 -6.28
C SER A 30 -11.82 14.71 -6.50
N LYS A 31 -12.70 15.48 -5.83
CA LYS A 31 -14.16 15.34 -6.02
C LYS A 31 -14.64 15.55 -7.45
N LYS A 32 -13.93 16.35 -8.27
CA LYS A 32 -14.27 16.57 -9.69
C LYS A 32 -13.83 15.42 -10.60
N VAL A 33 -12.78 14.68 -10.23
CA VAL A 33 -12.35 13.46 -10.94
C VAL A 33 -13.28 12.30 -10.56
N GLN A 34 -13.58 12.17 -9.27
CA GLN A 34 -14.47 11.15 -8.69
C GLN A 34 -15.88 11.16 -9.31
N THR A 35 -16.41 12.32 -9.73
CA THR A 35 -17.73 12.42 -10.38
C THR A 35 -17.74 12.13 -11.89
N LYS A 36 -16.59 12.10 -12.58
CA LYS A 36 -16.55 12.00 -14.05
C LYS A 36 -16.29 10.59 -14.60
N VAL A 37 -15.85 9.64 -13.78
CA VAL A 37 -15.45 8.30 -14.24
C VAL A 37 -16.43 7.18 -13.78
N ASN A 38 -17.26 7.45 -12.76
CA ASN A 38 -18.12 6.46 -12.11
C ASN A 38 -19.22 5.80 -12.99
N HIS A 39 -19.43 6.26 -14.22
CA HIS A 39 -20.48 5.74 -15.10
C HIS A 39 -19.99 4.98 -16.34
N LEU A 40 -18.68 4.74 -16.51
CA LEU A 40 -18.14 4.23 -17.78
C LEU A 40 -17.22 3.00 -17.65
N ILE A 41 -17.16 2.33 -16.49
CA ILE A 41 -16.40 1.08 -16.36
C ILE A 41 -17.37 -0.11 -16.50
N PRO A 42 -17.30 -0.90 -17.58
CA PRO A 42 -18.16 -2.07 -17.74
C PRO A 42 -17.86 -3.12 -16.66
N GLU A 43 -18.88 -3.87 -16.21
CA GLU A 43 -18.73 -4.93 -15.19
C GLU A 43 -17.66 -5.99 -15.54
N LYS A 44 -17.43 -6.24 -16.83
CA LYS A 44 -16.36 -7.12 -17.31
C LYS A 44 -14.96 -6.63 -16.93
N ALA A 45 -14.74 -5.31 -16.88
CA ALA A 45 -13.45 -4.75 -16.45
C ALA A 45 -13.26 -4.88 -14.93
N HIS A 46 -14.33 -4.74 -14.14
CA HIS A 46 -14.30 -5.01 -12.70
C HIS A 46 -13.96 -6.47 -12.38
N GLN A 47 -14.53 -7.43 -13.12
CA GLN A 47 -14.23 -8.85 -12.97
C GLN A 47 -12.76 -9.17 -13.28
N ILE A 48 -12.25 -8.69 -14.43
CA ILE A 48 -10.84 -8.92 -14.82
C ILE A 48 -9.88 -8.39 -13.76
N ILE A 49 -10.15 -7.21 -13.21
CA ILE A 49 -9.29 -6.59 -12.19
C ILE A 49 -9.40 -7.34 -10.86
N THR A 50 -10.61 -7.68 -10.43
CA THR A 50 -10.84 -8.48 -9.22
C THR A 50 -10.12 -9.82 -9.30
N ASP A 51 -10.25 -10.53 -10.42
CA ASP A 51 -9.57 -11.80 -10.66
C ASP A 51 -8.06 -11.62 -10.73
N SER A 52 -7.57 -10.52 -11.30
CA SER A 52 -6.14 -10.21 -11.32
C SER A 52 -5.59 -10.02 -9.91
N ILE A 53 -6.32 -9.35 -9.01
CA ILE A 53 -5.87 -9.14 -7.63
C ILE A 53 -5.96 -10.45 -6.85
N LYS A 54 -7.05 -11.22 -6.99
CA LYS A 54 -7.18 -12.55 -6.38
C LYS A 54 -6.06 -13.49 -6.84
N ASN A 55 -5.78 -13.51 -8.14
CA ASN A 55 -4.71 -14.30 -8.73
C ASN A 55 -3.33 -13.80 -8.29
N MET A 56 -3.13 -12.50 -8.11
CA MET A 56 -1.89 -11.92 -7.61
C MET A 56 -1.65 -12.24 -6.14
N VAL A 57 -2.68 -12.14 -5.29
CA VAL A 57 -2.62 -12.59 -3.89
C VAL A 57 -2.27 -14.08 -3.86
N LYS A 58 -2.95 -14.90 -4.68
CA LYS A 58 -2.67 -16.34 -4.80
C LYS A 58 -1.26 -16.63 -5.32
N ALA A 59 -0.80 -15.92 -6.34
CA ALA A 59 0.53 -16.05 -6.92
C ALA A 59 1.63 -15.55 -5.99
N THR A 60 1.35 -14.51 -5.20
CA THR A 60 2.27 -14.01 -4.18
C THR A 60 2.39 -15.02 -3.06
N LEU A 61 1.31 -15.70 -2.64
CA LEU A 61 1.37 -16.79 -1.66
C LEU A 61 2.14 -18.02 -2.15
N THR A 62 1.95 -18.40 -3.41
CA THR A 62 2.70 -19.53 -3.99
C THR A 62 4.16 -19.17 -4.21
N GLY A 63 4.46 -17.94 -4.64
CA GLY A 63 5.82 -17.44 -4.85
C GLY A 63 6.56 -17.07 -3.56
N SER A 64 5.88 -16.57 -2.53
CA SER A 64 6.47 -16.22 -1.23
C SER A 64 6.84 -17.45 -0.42
N ASN A 65 6.12 -18.57 -0.58
CA ASN A 65 6.55 -19.87 -0.06
C ASN A 65 7.89 -20.34 -0.64
N ILE A 66 8.31 -19.81 -1.79
CA ILE A 66 9.57 -20.16 -2.48
C ILE A 66 10.66 -19.09 -2.24
N THR A 67 10.29 -17.81 -2.14
CA THR A 67 11.25 -16.68 -2.14
C THR A 67 11.37 -15.94 -0.80
N THR A 68 10.34 -15.96 0.04
CA THR A 68 10.35 -15.31 1.35
C THR A 68 10.81 -16.33 2.40
N LYS A 69 11.89 -16.01 3.12
CA LYS A 69 12.40 -16.89 4.18
C LYS A 69 11.35 -16.97 5.29
N LYS A 70 10.62 -18.09 5.39
CA LYS A 70 9.84 -18.43 6.59
C LYS A 70 10.76 -18.21 7.80
N GLN A 71 10.32 -17.42 8.79
CA GLN A 71 11.06 -17.05 10.01
C GLN A 71 12.05 -15.87 9.91
N GLN A 72 11.99 -15.04 8.86
CA GLN A 72 12.87 -13.87 8.74
C GLN A 72 12.81 -12.90 9.95
N ALA A 73 11.69 -12.86 10.67
CA ALA A 73 11.49 -12.02 11.85
C ALA A 73 11.98 -12.65 13.18
N ASN A 74 12.32 -13.93 13.21
CA ASN A 74 12.60 -14.64 14.46
C ASN A 74 13.88 -14.11 15.10
N GLY A 75 13.78 -13.68 16.36
CA GLY A 75 14.92 -13.18 17.13
C GLY A 75 15.36 -11.75 16.81
N LEU A 76 14.69 -11.07 15.86
CA LEU A 76 14.99 -9.67 15.54
C LEU A 76 14.25 -8.71 16.47
N SER A 77 14.98 -7.71 16.98
CA SER A 77 14.42 -6.51 17.60
C SER A 77 13.63 -5.67 16.59
N LEU A 78 12.81 -4.72 17.08
CA LEU A 78 12.08 -3.81 16.18
C LEU A 78 13.03 -3.00 15.29
N GLU A 79 14.17 -2.55 15.82
CA GLU A 79 15.18 -1.82 15.07
C GLU A 79 15.75 -2.65 13.91
N GLU A 80 16.07 -3.92 14.16
CA GLU A 80 16.58 -4.82 13.12
C GLU A 80 15.51 -5.12 12.06
N LYS A 81 14.24 -5.27 12.47
CA LYS A 81 13.11 -5.42 11.56
C LYS A 81 12.95 -4.18 10.68
N ASP A 82 13.01 -2.98 11.26
CA ASP A 82 12.91 -1.72 10.51
C ASP A 82 14.09 -1.52 9.55
N ALA A 83 15.31 -1.85 9.98
CA ALA A 83 16.49 -1.79 9.12
C ALA A 83 16.41 -2.78 7.94
N LEU A 84 15.88 -3.99 8.18
CA LEU A 84 15.65 -4.97 7.12
C LEU A 84 14.53 -4.54 6.16
N PHE A 85 13.45 -3.98 6.70
CA PHE A 85 12.36 -3.39 5.94
C PHE A 85 12.89 -2.31 4.99
N ASP A 86 13.72 -1.38 5.49
CA ASP A 86 14.27 -0.29 4.68
C ASP A 86 15.17 -0.79 3.55
N LYS A 87 15.99 -1.82 3.81
CA LYS A 87 16.79 -2.48 2.76
C LYS A 87 15.89 -3.06 1.66
N LYS A 88 14.78 -3.68 2.04
CA LYS A 88 13.81 -4.26 1.08
C LYS A 88 13.06 -3.19 0.32
N LEU A 89 12.62 -2.11 0.97
CA LEU A 89 11.99 -0.97 0.32
C LEU A 89 12.89 -0.40 -0.78
N VAL A 90 14.17 -0.19 -0.49
CA VAL A 90 15.15 0.30 -1.49
C VAL A 90 15.25 -0.64 -2.69
N LEU A 91 15.23 -1.96 -2.48
CA LEU A 91 15.28 -2.95 -3.55
C LEU A 91 14.02 -2.89 -4.44
N TYR A 92 12.84 -2.96 -3.83
CA TYR A 92 11.56 -2.92 -4.55
C TYR A 92 11.38 -1.62 -5.33
N ARG A 93 11.86 -0.52 -4.79
CA ARG A 93 11.87 0.79 -5.44
C ARG A 93 12.76 0.84 -6.67
N LYS A 94 13.96 0.23 -6.63
CA LYS A 94 14.83 0.08 -7.80
C LYS A 94 14.16 -0.79 -8.88
N THR A 95 13.53 -1.89 -8.49
CA THR A 95 12.78 -2.76 -9.41
C THR A 95 11.64 -1.98 -10.08
N ALA A 96 10.83 -1.24 -9.31
CA ALA A 96 9.74 -0.43 -9.84
C ALA A 96 10.21 0.68 -10.80
N ALA A 97 11.39 1.26 -10.54
CA ALA A 97 11.98 2.25 -11.44
C ALA A 97 12.45 1.63 -12.78
N ILE A 98 13.05 0.44 -12.74
CA ILE A 98 13.47 -0.29 -13.95
C ILE A 98 12.24 -0.72 -14.76
N GLU A 99 11.22 -1.28 -14.09
CA GLU A 99 9.97 -1.69 -14.76
C GLU A 99 9.18 -0.49 -15.32
N GLY A 100 9.20 0.65 -14.62
CA GLY A 100 8.59 1.91 -15.08
C GLY A 100 9.33 2.60 -16.24
N ALA A 101 10.64 2.38 -16.38
CA ALA A 101 11.42 2.90 -17.51
C ALA A 101 11.16 2.11 -18.81
N GLY A 102 10.90 0.80 -18.69
CA GLY A 102 10.58 -0.08 -19.83
C GLY A 102 9.21 0.21 -20.47
N THR A 103 8.26 0.75 -19.73
CA THR A 103 6.92 1.12 -20.23
C THR A 103 6.83 2.56 -20.74
N GLY A 104 7.82 3.41 -20.41
CA GLY A 104 7.88 4.83 -20.79
C GLY A 104 8.17 5.11 -22.28
N ALA A 105 8.72 4.15 -23.04
CA ALA A 105 8.89 4.28 -24.49
C ALA A 105 7.64 3.85 -25.30
N GLY A 106 6.62 3.28 -24.64
CA GLY A 106 5.42 2.69 -25.25
C GLY A 106 4.12 3.48 -25.08
N GLY A 107 4.20 4.73 -24.61
CA GLY A 107 3.11 5.69 -24.76
C GLY A 107 2.15 5.83 -23.59
N ILE A 108 1.55 7.01 -23.55
CA ILE A 108 0.55 7.55 -22.60
C ILE A 108 -0.79 6.74 -22.61
N PHE A 109 -0.82 5.50 -23.11
CA PHE A 109 -2.04 4.78 -23.49
C PHE A 109 -2.25 3.35 -22.93
N LEU A 110 -1.47 2.88 -21.94
CA LEU A 110 -1.69 1.55 -21.32
C LEU A 110 -2.51 1.59 -20.00
N GLY A 111 -3.54 2.44 -19.95
CA GLY A 111 -4.30 2.75 -18.72
C GLY A 111 -4.96 1.58 -17.96
N LEU A 112 -5.15 0.41 -18.58
CA LEU A 112 -5.70 -0.79 -17.93
C LEU A 112 -4.69 -1.93 -17.74
N ALA A 113 -3.68 -2.05 -18.60
CA ALA A 113 -2.67 -3.11 -18.52
C ALA A 113 -1.56 -2.80 -17.50
N ASP A 114 -1.30 -1.52 -17.23
CA ASP A 114 -0.29 -1.09 -16.25
C ASP A 114 -0.76 -1.27 -14.80
N PHE A 115 -2.08 -1.31 -14.58
CA PHE A 115 -2.68 -1.37 -13.24
C PHE A 115 -2.33 -2.67 -12.50
N PRO A 116 -2.50 -3.89 -13.09
CA PRO A 116 -2.09 -5.14 -12.45
C PRO A 116 -0.57 -5.25 -12.21
N LEU A 117 0.26 -4.72 -13.11
CA LEU A 117 1.71 -4.86 -13.00
C LEU A 117 2.28 -4.02 -11.84
N LEU A 118 1.93 -2.73 -11.78
CA LEU A 118 2.34 -1.84 -10.68
C LEU A 118 1.79 -2.32 -9.32
N LEU A 119 0.58 -2.87 -9.33
CA LEU A 119 -0.03 -3.48 -8.16
C LEU A 119 0.74 -4.73 -7.70
N THR A 120 1.27 -5.54 -8.61
CA THR A 120 2.04 -6.76 -8.30
C THR A 120 3.28 -6.46 -7.47
N ILE A 121 4.09 -5.49 -7.87
CA ILE A 121 5.32 -5.14 -7.13
C ILE A 121 4.96 -4.65 -5.72
N LYS A 122 3.95 -3.79 -5.61
CA LYS A 122 3.47 -3.23 -4.34
C LYS A 122 2.96 -4.32 -3.40
N MET A 123 2.17 -5.26 -3.92
CA MET A 123 1.69 -6.39 -3.14
C MET A 123 2.86 -7.26 -2.68
N LYS A 124 3.76 -7.67 -3.58
CA LYS A 124 4.94 -8.46 -3.20
C LYS A 124 5.76 -7.77 -2.09
N PHE A 125 5.93 -6.45 -2.18
CA PHE A 125 6.56 -5.66 -1.13
C PHE A 125 5.81 -5.75 0.22
N LEU A 126 4.48 -5.60 0.23
CA LEU A 126 3.70 -5.70 1.46
C LEU A 126 3.71 -7.10 2.09
N PHE A 127 3.74 -8.16 1.27
CA PHE A 127 3.88 -9.54 1.76
C PHE A 127 5.26 -9.79 2.38
N GLU A 128 6.31 -9.22 1.79
CA GLU A 128 7.65 -9.25 2.37
C GLU A 128 7.68 -8.45 3.68
N ALA A 129 7.07 -7.26 3.71
CA ALA A 129 6.97 -6.44 4.92
C ALA A 129 6.28 -7.19 6.07
N ALA A 130 5.15 -7.84 5.82
CA ALA A 130 4.47 -8.68 6.80
C ALA A 130 5.43 -9.72 7.41
N SER A 131 6.20 -10.39 6.53
CA SER A 131 7.14 -11.44 6.91
C SER A 131 8.33 -10.91 7.71
N ILE A 132 8.82 -9.71 7.41
CA ILE A 132 9.88 -9.02 8.16
C ILE A 132 9.40 -8.69 9.58
N TYR A 133 8.17 -8.22 9.74
CA TYR A 133 7.62 -7.90 11.06
C TYR A 133 7.17 -9.12 11.86
N GLY A 134 7.05 -10.28 11.20
CA GLY A 134 6.74 -11.57 11.83
C GLY A 134 5.30 -12.03 11.68
N PHE A 135 4.55 -11.42 10.77
CA PHE A 135 3.17 -11.77 10.50
C PHE A 135 3.08 -12.81 9.37
N SER A 136 2.30 -13.87 9.61
CA SER A 136 2.16 -14.98 8.66
C SER A 136 1.17 -14.61 7.56
N THR A 137 1.69 -14.39 6.35
CA THR A 137 0.89 -14.11 5.15
C THR A 137 0.02 -15.28 4.69
N ASN A 138 0.21 -16.48 5.25
CA ASN A 138 -0.66 -17.63 5.00
C ASN A 138 -2.04 -17.47 5.65
N LEU A 139 -2.15 -16.62 6.68
CA LEU A 139 -3.41 -16.32 7.36
C LEU A 139 -4.31 -15.47 6.47
N TYR A 140 -5.61 -15.73 6.50
CA TYR A 140 -6.58 -14.95 5.71
C TYR A 140 -6.66 -13.51 6.21
N GLU A 141 -6.68 -13.35 7.52
CA GLU A 141 -6.70 -12.09 8.23
C GLU A 141 -5.48 -11.25 7.84
N GLU A 142 -4.28 -11.84 7.80
CA GLU A 142 -3.08 -11.08 7.43
C GLU A 142 -3.14 -10.58 5.98
N ARG A 143 -3.77 -11.34 5.08
CA ARG A 143 -3.99 -10.88 3.71
C ARG A 143 -4.95 -9.70 3.66
N LEU A 144 -6.04 -9.74 4.45
CA LEU A 144 -6.93 -8.59 4.59
C LEU A 144 -6.19 -7.37 5.17
N PHE A 145 -5.34 -7.56 6.18
CA PHE A 145 -4.54 -6.48 6.76
C PHE A 145 -3.63 -5.81 5.71
N ILE A 146 -2.95 -6.61 4.88
CA ILE A 146 -2.14 -6.12 3.75
C ILE A 146 -2.98 -5.27 2.79
N LEU A 147 -4.21 -5.71 2.48
CA LEU A 147 -5.09 -5.01 1.56
C LEU A 147 -5.58 -3.68 2.15
N TYR A 148 -5.95 -3.64 3.43
CA TYR A 148 -6.27 -2.38 4.11
C TYR A 148 -5.06 -1.46 4.24
N THR A 149 -3.86 -2.00 4.47
CA THR A 149 -2.62 -1.21 4.46
C THR A 149 -2.39 -0.56 3.09
N PHE A 150 -2.65 -1.31 2.02
CA PHE A 150 -2.60 -0.78 0.66
C PHE A 150 -3.66 0.30 0.43
N GLN A 151 -4.90 0.07 0.85
CA GLN A 151 -6.01 1.03 0.73
C GLN A 151 -5.71 2.32 1.51
N LEU A 152 -5.12 2.24 2.71
CA LEU A 152 -4.70 3.40 3.48
C LEU A 152 -3.69 4.28 2.73
N ALA A 153 -2.77 3.66 1.98
CA ALA A 153 -1.78 4.39 1.17
C ALA A 153 -2.41 5.04 -0.08
N PHE A 154 -3.39 4.40 -0.71
CA PHE A 154 -3.90 4.79 -2.01
C PHE A 154 -5.41 4.97 -2.05
N SER A 155 -5.92 5.79 -1.13
CA SER A 155 -7.33 6.19 -1.10
C SER A 155 -7.50 7.67 -0.78
N SER A 156 -8.74 8.12 -0.91
CA SER A 156 -9.20 9.46 -0.58
C SER A 156 -9.02 9.79 0.91
N ASP A 157 -8.99 11.09 1.24
CA ASP A 157 -8.85 11.53 2.64
C ASP A 157 -10.01 11.07 3.54
N GLU A 158 -11.16 10.73 2.96
CA GLU A 158 -12.32 10.18 3.66
C GLU A 158 -12.08 8.71 4.00
N GLN A 159 -11.81 7.90 2.98
CA GLN A 159 -11.52 6.47 3.11
C GLN A 159 -10.31 6.18 4.00
N LYS A 160 -9.28 7.04 3.97
CA LYS A 160 -8.10 6.91 4.84
C LYS A 160 -8.45 6.92 6.32
N ARG A 161 -9.44 7.71 6.74
CA ARG A 161 -9.83 7.77 8.17
C ARG A 161 -10.47 6.47 8.60
N GLU A 162 -11.39 5.97 7.80
CA GLU A 162 -12.09 4.71 8.07
C GLU A 162 -11.13 3.53 8.05
N THR A 163 -10.25 3.50 7.05
CA THR A 163 -9.23 2.45 6.91
C THR A 163 -8.23 2.48 8.07
N LEU A 164 -7.81 3.67 8.52
CA LEU A 164 -6.90 3.79 9.66
C LEU A 164 -7.54 3.29 10.96
N ASP A 165 -8.83 3.54 11.19
CA ASP A 165 -9.55 3.01 12.34
C ASP A 165 -9.59 1.47 12.33
N ILE A 166 -9.77 0.86 11.16
CA ILE A 166 -9.71 -0.60 10.99
C ILE A 166 -8.31 -1.13 11.33
N ILE A 167 -7.25 -0.49 10.83
CA ILE A 167 -5.85 -0.90 11.07
C ILE A 167 -5.47 -0.73 12.54
N GLU A 168 -5.87 0.38 13.16
CA GLU A 168 -5.60 0.67 14.57
C GLU A 168 -6.27 -0.36 15.49
N ASN A 169 -7.48 -0.79 15.16
CA ASN A 169 -8.27 -1.71 15.97
C ASN A 169 -8.32 -3.14 15.37
N TRP A 170 -7.25 -3.52 14.65
CA TRP A 170 -7.23 -4.74 13.83
C TRP A 170 -7.58 -6.01 14.60
N ASP A 171 -7.09 -6.19 15.83
CA ASP A 171 -7.32 -7.41 16.61
C ASP A 171 -8.79 -7.66 16.96
N GLU A 172 -9.56 -6.57 17.12
CA GLU A 172 -11.01 -6.57 17.36
C GLU A 172 -11.78 -6.64 16.03
N ARG A 173 -11.35 -5.83 15.05
CA ARG A 173 -12.00 -5.68 13.74
C ARG A 173 -11.84 -6.91 12.85
N ARG A 174 -10.75 -7.69 12.95
CA ARG A 174 -10.52 -8.88 12.10
C ARG A 174 -11.61 -9.94 12.19
N LYS A 175 -12.44 -9.92 13.26
CA LYS A 175 -13.57 -10.85 13.46
C LYS A 175 -14.87 -10.34 12.83
N THR A 176 -14.99 -9.04 12.60
CA THR A 176 -16.23 -8.37 12.18
C THR A 176 -16.13 -7.73 10.80
N VAL A 177 -14.91 -7.48 10.32
CA VAL A 177 -14.64 -7.09 8.95
C VAL A 177 -14.93 -8.28 8.06
N ALA A 178 -16.18 -8.34 7.60
CA ALA A 178 -16.57 -9.14 6.45
C ALA A 178 -15.76 -8.65 5.24
N GLU A 179 -15.45 -9.60 4.36
CA GLU A 179 -14.65 -9.48 3.13
C GLU A 179 -14.49 -8.06 2.55
N MET A 180 -13.29 -7.73 2.10
CA MET A 180 -13.03 -6.44 1.46
C MET A 180 -13.94 -6.20 0.25
N ASP A 181 -14.54 -5.01 0.17
CA ASP A 181 -15.24 -4.56 -1.03
C ASP A 181 -14.23 -4.31 -2.16
N TRP A 182 -14.14 -5.29 -3.06
CA TRP A 182 -13.22 -5.26 -4.20
C TRP A 182 -13.51 -4.12 -5.18
N ARG A 183 -14.78 -3.72 -5.30
CA ARG A 183 -15.19 -2.65 -6.22
C ARG A 183 -14.71 -1.31 -5.67
N GLU A 184 -14.95 -1.04 -4.40
CA GLU A 184 -14.48 0.16 -3.73
C GLU A 184 -12.95 0.23 -3.72
N PHE A 185 -12.27 -0.86 -3.34
CA PHE A 185 -10.81 -0.94 -3.36
C PHE A 185 -10.22 -0.60 -4.73
N GLN A 186 -10.79 -1.16 -5.81
CA GLN A 186 -10.36 -0.89 -7.16
C GLN A 186 -10.58 0.57 -7.56
N GLN A 187 -11.74 1.13 -7.23
CA GLN A 187 -12.10 2.51 -7.55
C GLN A 187 -11.16 3.50 -6.86
N GLU A 188 -10.98 3.36 -5.55
CA GLU A 188 -10.08 4.21 -4.77
C GLU A 188 -8.64 4.17 -5.30
N TYR A 189 -8.12 2.97 -5.57
CA TYR A 189 -6.76 2.85 -6.10
C TYR A 189 -6.63 3.45 -7.50
N ARG A 190 -7.60 3.21 -8.39
CA ARG A 190 -7.59 3.77 -9.75
C ARG A 190 -7.65 5.30 -9.70
N ASP A 191 -8.61 5.86 -8.97
CA ASP A 191 -8.82 7.31 -8.88
C ASP A 191 -7.57 8.00 -8.33
N TYR A 192 -6.91 7.38 -7.33
CA TYR A 192 -5.64 7.85 -6.82
C TYR A 192 -4.55 7.87 -7.90
N ILE A 193 -4.37 6.79 -8.67
CA ILE A 193 -3.35 6.71 -9.71
C ILE A 193 -3.65 7.67 -10.87
N ASP A 194 -4.91 7.74 -11.31
CA ASP A 194 -5.35 8.65 -12.36
C ASP A 194 -5.08 10.10 -11.96
N PHE A 195 -5.30 10.46 -10.69
CA PHE A 195 -4.94 11.77 -10.15
C PHE A 195 -3.42 12.05 -10.20
N ILE A 196 -2.58 11.10 -9.79
CA ILE A 196 -1.11 11.26 -9.87
C ILE A 196 -0.66 11.43 -11.33
N LYS A 197 -1.22 10.65 -12.26
CA LYS A 197 -0.94 10.79 -13.70
C LYS A 197 -1.37 12.15 -14.24
N MET A 198 -2.51 12.69 -13.80
CA MET A 198 -2.92 14.05 -14.19
C MET A 198 -1.93 15.12 -13.72
N LEU A 199 -1.39 15.01 -12.51
CA LEU A 199 -0.37 15.94 -12.02
C LEU A 199 0.93 15.87 -12.85
N GLN A 200 1.28 14.69 -13.37
CA GLN A 200 2.41 14.52 -14.30
C GLN A 200 2.22 15.26 -15.62
N LEU A 201 1.00 15.62 -16.01
CA LEU A 201 0.72 16.32 -17.26
C LEU A 201 0.83 17.85 -17.12
N ILE A 202 0.96 18.38 -15.89
CA ILE A 202 1.08 19.83 -15.66
C ILE A 202 2.50 20.29 -16.02
N PRO A 203 2.68 21.23 -16.99
CA PRO A 203 4.00 21.75 -17.36
C PRO A 203 4.74 22.35 -16.15
N GLY A 204 6.04 22.11 -16.05
CA GLY A 204 6.87 22.55 -14.92
C GLY A 204 6.82 21.65 -13.67
N ILE A 205 5.76 20.85 -13.50
CA ILE A 205 5.64 19.81 -12.46
C ILE A 205 5.89 18.41 -13.06
N GLY A 206 5.46 18.23 -14.31
CA GLY A 206 5.36 16.93 -14.98
C GLY A 206 6.67 16.18 -15.22
N ALA A 207 7.75 16.87 -15.57
CA ALA A 207 9.05 16.23 -15.82
C ALA A 207 9.69 15.68 -14.53
N VAL A 208 9.45 16.32 -13.38
CA VAL A 208 9.96 15.90 -12.06
C VAL A 208 9.10 14.77 -11.49
N VAL A 209 7.77 14.83 -11.67
CA VAL A 209 6.83 13.82 -11.16
C VAL A 209 6.76 12.59 -12.08
N GLY A 210 7.04 12.71 -13.38
CA GLY A 210 6.99 11.62 -14.36
C GLY A 210 7.96 10.48 -14.06
N ALA A 211 9.26 10.80 -13.96
CA ALA A 211 10.31 9.80 -13.67
C ALA A 211 10.31 9.31 -12.21
N TYR A 212 9.72 10.09 -11.28
CA TYR A 212 9.78 9.83 -9.85
C TYR A 212 8.45 9.34 -9.23
N ALA A 213 7.34 9.33 -9.96
CA ALA A 213 6.04 8.97 -9.37
C ALA A 213 6.01 7.52 -8.89
N ASN A 214 6.46 6.55 -9.69
CA ASN A 214 6.45 5.14 -9.27
C ASN A 214 7.34 4.92 -8.03
N TYR A 215 8.46 5.63 -7.97
CA TYR A 215 9.36 5.65 -6.82
C TYR A 215 8.67 6.24 -5.59
N ASN A 216 8.03 7.41 -5.72
CA ASN A 216 7.33 8.09 -4.63
C ASN A 216 6.10 7.32 -4.13
N LEU A 217 5.41 6.60 -5.01
CA LEU A 217 4.30 5.72 -4.63
C LEU A 217 4.77 4.55 -3.74
N LEU A 218 5.94 3.98 -4.03
CA LEU A 218 6.55 2.93 -3.21
C LEU A 218 7.08 3.46 -1.89
N ASP A 219 7.70 4.64 -1.87
CA ASP A 219 8.12 5.29 -0.62
C ASP A 219 6.92 5.60 0.27
N HIS A 220 5.82 6.12 -0.30
CA HIS A 220 4.58 6.37 0.45
C HIS A 220 3.97 5.08 1.00
N LEU A 221 3.91 4.01 0.19
CA LEU A 221 3.46 2.70 0.63
C LEU A 221 4.36 2.15 1.74
N GLY A 222 5.67 2.36 1.64
CA GLY A 222 6.65 1.97 2.64
C GLY A 222 6.43 2.67 3.98
N GLU A 223 6.23 3.99 3.97
CA GLU A 223 5.89 4.78 5.16
C GLU A 223 4.61 4.27 5.84
N VAL A 224 3.56 4.02 5.05
CA VAL A 224 2.28 3.49 5.56
C VAL A 224 2.44 2.08 6.12
N ALA A 225 3.09 1.17 5.41
CA ALA A 225 3.25 -0.22 5.83
C ALA A 225 4.10 -0.35 7.09
N LYS A 226 5.25 0.35 7.15
CA LYS A 226 6.12 0.40 8.33
C LYS A 226 5.33 0.82 9.56
N ASN A 227 4.60 1.93 9.47
CA ASN A 227 3.86 2.46 10.62
C ASN A 227 2.63 1.62 10.97
N ALA A 228 1.96 0.99 10.00
CA ALA A 228 0.85 0.06 10.25
C ALA A 228 1.32 -1.18 11.06
N TYR A 229 2.48 -1.76 10.72
CA TYR A 229 3.03 -2.88 11.49
C TYR A 229 3.61 -2.45 12.84
N ARG A 230 4.29 -1.29 12.91
CA ARG A 230 4.74 -0.71 14.18
C ARG A 230 3.56 -0.44 15.11
N LEU A 231 2.42 0.06 14.61
CA LEU A 231 1.19 0.22 15.41
C LEU A 231 0.76 -1.09 16.05
N ARG A 232 0.78 -2.20 15.31
CA ARG A 232 0.42 -3.52 15.84
C ARG A 232 1.41 -3.97 16.91
N LEU A 233 2.71 -3.90 16.63
CA LEU A 233 3.75 -4.38 17.55
C LEU A 233 3.89 -3.54 18.82
N LEU A 234 3.73 -2.22 18.71
CA LEU A 234 3.89 -1.28 19.82
C LEU A 234 2.60 -1.12 20.65
N ARG A 235 1.44 -1.54 20.14
CA ARG A 235 0.18 -1.61 20.92
C ARG A 235 0.02 -2.91 21.69
N THR A 236 0.70 -3.99 21.31
CA THR A 236 0.66 -5.25 22.06
C THR A 236 1.63 -5.17 23.25
N PRO A 237 1.19 -5.28 24.52
CA PRO A 237 2.11 -5.44 25.64
C PRO A 237 2.90 -6.75 25.43
N PRO A 238 4.21 -6.80 25.73
CA PRO A 238 4.98 -8.02 25.56
C PRO A 238 4.34 -9.14 26.39
N LEU A 239 4.18 -10.31 25.76
CA LEU A 239 3.74 -11.53 26.43
C LEU A 239 4.67 -11.76 27.64
N SER A 240 4.09 -11.64 28.83
CA SER A 240 4.70 -11.99 30.12
C SER A 240 4.87 -13.49 30.27
#